data_AF-A0A212C2F5-F1
#
_entry.id   AF-A0A212C2F5-F1
#
_cell.length_a   1.000
_cell.length_b   1.000
_cell.length_c   1.000
_cell.angle_alpha   90.00
_cell.angle_beta   90.00
_cell.angle_gamma   90.00
#
_symmetry.space_group_name_H-M   'P 1'
#
loop_
_entity.id
_entity.type
_entity.pdbx_description
1 polymer ?
#
loop_
_entity_poly.entity_id
_entity_poly.type
_entity_poly.pdbx_seq_one_letter_code
_entity_poly.pdbx_strand_id
1 'polypeptide(L)'
;SHEPGRQFILEKLRWLELEGILERKQNHLETAPRYVNHLLLFLHRFRFSGRILGLALIHQYLLDAFFTRPFYKALLRILCDLSDLEYLDEEFHQSLQWMKDNDIHDILDLTFTVNEEVFGQITERELKPGGANIPVTEKNKKEYIERMVKWRIERGVVQQTESLVRGFY
;
A
#
# COMPACT_ATOMS: atom_id res chain seq x y z
N SER A 1 19.89 -17.15 24.16
CA SER A 1 19.53 -16.29 25.30
C SER A 1 18.12 -15.75 25.09
N HIS A 2 17.22 -15.97 26.05
CA HIS A 2 15.86 -15.45 25.99
C HIS A 2 15.89 -13.99 26.49
N GLU A 3 15.97 -13.03 25.57
CA GLU A 3 15.96 -11.61 25.92
C GLU A 3 14.50 -11.16 26.12
N PRO A 4 14.10 -10.69 27.32
CA PRO A 4 12.71 -10.29 27.58
C PRO A 4 12.16 -9.26 26.58
N GLY A 5 13.03 -8.36 26.08
CA GLY A 5 12.67 -7.37 25.06
C GLY A 5 12.31 -7.98 23.70
N ARG A 6 13.03 -9.03 23.28
CA ARG A 6 12.72 -9.75 22.03
C ARG A 6 11.38 -10.47 22.12
N GLN A 7 11.10 -11.14 23.24
CA GLN A 7 9.80 -11.81 23.43
C GLN A 7 8.64 -10.82 23.44
N PHE A 8 8.79 -9.69 24.14
CA PHE A 8 7.79 -8.63 24.12
C PHE A 8 7.45 -8.16 22.70
N ILE A 9 8.46 -7.97 21.84
CA ILE A 9 8.24 -7.54 20.45
C ILE A 9 7.56 -8.63 19.61
N LEU A 10 7.96 -9.89 19.76
CA LEU A 10 7.32 -11.01 19.05
C LEU A 10 5.86 -11.23 19.49
N GLU A 11 5.56 -11.04 20.77
CA GLU A 11 4.20 -11.05 21.29
C GLU A 11 3.39 -9.88 20.72
N LYS A 12 3.98 -8.69 20.63
CA LYS A 12 3.31 -7.53 20.04
C LYS A 12 3.07 -7.70 18.55
N LEU A 13 3.99 -8.27 17.78
CA LEU A 13 3.76 -8.61 16.37
C LEU A 13 2.58 -9.56 16.19
N ARG A 14 2.52 -10.63 16.99
CA ARG A 14 1.37 -11.54 16.99
C ARG A 14 0.06 -10.81 17.35
N TRP A 15 0.10 -9.89 18.30
CA TRP A 15 -1.04 -9.05 18.63
C TRP A 15 -1.47 -8.15 17.45
N LEU A 16 -0.54 -7.60 16.66
CA LEU A 16 -0.88 -6.80 15.47
C LEU A 16 -1.72 -7.58 14.45
N GLU A 17 -1.38 -8.85 14.25
CA GLU A 17 -2.12 -9.75 13.36
C GLU A 17 -3.50 -10.08 13.91
N LEU A 18 -3.59 -10.42 15.20
CA LEU A 18 -4.87 -10.74 15.87
C LEU A 18 -5.85 -9.56 15.86
N GLU A 19 -5.34 -8.35 16.04
CA GLU A 19 -6.14 -7.12 15.98
C GLU A 19 -6.48 -6.69 14.55
N GLY A 20 -5.98 -7.40 13.53
CA GLY A 20 -6.12 -7.09 12.11
C GLY A 20 -5.59 -5.70 11.75
N ILE A 21 -4.45 -5.33 12.33
CA ILE A 21 -3.66 -4.16 11.94
C ILE A 21 -2.79 -4.54 10.73
N LEU A 22 -2.15 -5.71 10.82
CA LEU A 22 -1.47 -6.35 9.71
C LEU A 22 -2.25 -7.60 9.30
N GLU A 23 -2.26 -7.89 8.00
CA GLU A 23 -2.82 -9.14 7.47
C GLU A 23 -1.75 -9.93 6.72
N ARG A 24 -1.94 -11.25 6.62
CA ARG A 24 -1.05 -12.13 5.85
C ARG A 24 -1.61 -12.39 4.47
N LYS A 25 -0.87 -11.97 3.44
CA LYS A 25 -1.08 -12.36 2.05
C LYS A 25 0.10 -13.21 1.60
N GLN A 26 -0.15 -14.48 1.26
CA GLN A 26 0.89 -15.44 0.85
C GLN A 26 2.12 -15.45 1.79
N ASN A 27 1.87 -15.58 3.10
CA ASN A 27 2.86 -15.55 4.19
C ASN A 27 3.58 -14.23 4.46
N HIS A 28 3.30 -13.17 3.69
CA HIS A 28 3.85 -11.84 3.90
C HIS A 28 2.85 -10.93 4.61
N LEU A 29 3.33 -10.14 5.58
CA LEU A 29 2.56 -9.16 6.32
C LEU A 29 2.46 -7.84 5.53
N GLU A 30 1.26 -7.29 5.47
CA GLU A 30 0.98 -5.97 4.94
C GLU A 30 -0.09 -5.23 5.76
N THR A 31 -0.23 -3.93 5.51
CA THR A 31 -1.26 -3.09 6.17
C THR A 31 -2.64 -3.60 5.78
N ALA A 32 -3.49 -3.95 6.74
CA ALA A 32 -4.82 -4.46 6.43
C ALA A 32 -5.77 -3.34 5.92
N PRO A 33 -6.45 -3.53 4.77
CA PRO A 33 -7.50 -2.63 4.31
C PRO A 33 -8.73 -2.79 5.21
N ARG A 34 -9.08 -1.75 5.96
CA ARG A 34 -10.28 -1.73 6.80
C ARG A 34 -11.19 -0.58 6.39
N TYR A 35 -12.36 -0.95 5.86
CA TYR A 35 -13.37 -0.02 5.36
C TYR A 35 -14.30 0.53 6.44
N VAL A 36 -14.26 -0.03 7.67
CA VAL A 36 -15.13 0.38 8.76
C VAL A 36 -14.39 1.37 9.67
N ASN A 37 -14.54 2.65 9.35
CA ASN A 37 -14.26 3.76 10.26
C ASN A 37 -15.19 3.65 11.47
N HIS A 38 -14.69 3.78 12.70
CA HIS A 38 -15.43 4.56 13.71
C HIS A 38 -14.68 4.97 14.98
N LEU A 39 -13.38 4.69 15.18
CA LEU A 39 -12.68 5.27 16.33
C LEU A 39 -11.33 5.87 15.95
N LEU A 40 -11.07 7.10 16.43
CA LEU A 40 -9.76 7.75 16.46
C LEU A 40 -8.67 6.80 17.03
N LEU A 41 -9.04 5.88 17.92
CA LEU A 41 -8.18 4.80 18.42
C LEU A 41 -7.60 3.90 17.31
N PHE A 42 -8.26 3.80 16.15
CA PHE A 42 -7.84 2.97 15.03
C PHE A 42 -6.48 3.40 14.47
N LEU A 43 -6.31 4.67 14.10
CA LEU A 43 -5.04 5.20 13.58
C LEU A 43 -3.96 5.24 14.66
N HIS A 44 -4.33 5.45 15.93
CA HIS A 44 -3.39 5.34 17.05
C HIS A 44 -2.78 3.95 17.18
N ARG A 45 -3.54 2.88 16.90
CA ARG A 45 -3.00 1.51 16.88
C ARG A 45 -1.97 1.33 15.78
N PHE A 46 -2.20 1.83 14.56
CA PHE A 46 -1.18 1.80 13.50
C PHE A 46 0.07 2.58 13.89
N ARG A 47 -0.08 3.77 14.48
CA ARG A 47 1.06 4.56 14.98
C ARG A 47 1.82 3.83 16.08
N PHE A 48 1.13 3.16 17.00
CA PHE A 48 1.78 2.34 18.02
C PHE A 48 2.54 1.16 17.38
N SER A 49 1.96 0.53 16.37
CA SER A 49 2.58 -0.58 15.62
C SER A 49 3.87 -0.15 14.95
N GLY A 50 3.88 1.04 14.32
CA GLY A 50 5.08 1.65 13.78
C GLY A 50 6.18 1.79 14.83
N ARG A 51 5.85 2.24 16.04
CA ARG A 51 6.82 2.37 17.15
C ARG A 51 7.41 1.04 17.57
N ILE A 52 6.61 -0.03 17.60
CA ILE A 52 7.11 -1.39 17.91
C ILE A 52 8.09 -1.86 16.83
N LEU A 53 7.77 -1.65 15.55
CA LEU A 53 8.67 -1.97 14.44
C LEU A 53 9.98 -1.16 14.50
N GLY A 54 9.89 0.15 14.79
CA GLY A 54 11.06 1.01 14.96
C GLY A 54 11.93 0.58 16.15
N LEU A 55 11.30 0.22 17.27
CA LEU A 55 12.00 -0.30 18.45
C LEU A 55 12.71 -1.62 18.15
N ALA A 56 12.08 -2.53 17.40
CA ALA A 56 12.71 -3.76 16.97
C ALA A 56 13.96 -3.51 16.13
N LEU A 57 13.92 -2.52 15.24
CA LEU A 57 15.05 -2.13 14.42
C LEU A 57 16.19 -1.52 15.25
N ILE A 58 15.88 -0.61 16.18
CA ILE A 58 16.87 0.03 17.07
C ILE A 58 17.63 -1.01 17.89
N HIS A 59 16.91 -2.01 18.42
CA HIS A 59 17.51 -3.09 19.21
C HIS A 59 18.06 -4.24 18.34
N GLN A 60 18.03 -4.13 17.01
CA GLN A 60 18.52 -5.13 16.06
C GLN A 60 17.88 -6.51 16.25
N TYR A 61 16.62 -6.54 16.69
CA TYR A 61 15.89 -7.79 16.82
C TYR A 61 15.43 -8.27 15.45
N LEU A 62 15.89 -9.46 15.07
CA LEU A 62 15.35 -10.17 13.92
C LEU A 62 13.91 -10.59 14.21
N LEU A 63 12.98 -9.99 13.46
CA LEU A 63 11.58 -10.34 13.47
C LEU A 63 11.39 -11.62 12.65
N ASP A 64 10.69 -12.59 13.23
CA ASP A 64 10.27 -13.79 12.50
C ASP A 64 9.00 -13.51 11.69
N ALA A 65 9.11 -12.50 10.82
CA ALA A 65 8.03 -11.94 10.05
C ALA A 65 8.57 -11.41 8.71
N PHE A 66 7.94 -11.82 7.62
CA PHE A 66 8.23 -11.32 6.29
C PHE A 66 7.18 -10.28 5.92
N PHE A 67 7.58 -9.08 5.50
CA PHE A 67 6.66 -8.07 5.00
C PHE A 67 6.63 -8.04 3.47
N THR A 68 5.56 -7.53 2.87
CA THR A 68 5.49 -7.36 1.42
C THR A 68 6.46 -6.27 0.93
N ARG A 69 6.88 -6.33 -0.34
CA ARG A 69 7.75 -5.29 -0.94
C ARG A 69 7.13 -3.88 -0.84
N PRO A 70 5.84 -3.66 -1.17
CA PRO A 70 5.18 -2.38 -0.96
C PRO A 70 5.27 -1.89 0.48
N PHE A 71 5.12 -2.78 1.46
CA PHE A 71 5.20 -2.41 2.87
C PHE A 71 6.60 -1.92 3.26
N TYR A 72 7.66 -2.63 2.84
CA TYR A 72 9.04 -2.16 3.04
C TYR A 72 9.30 -0.82 2.33
N LYS A 73 8.86 -0.68 1.08
CA LYS A 73 9.00 0.58 0.33
C LYS A 73 8.28 1.73 1.03
N ALA A 74 7.08 1.51 1.57
CA ALA A 74 6.34 2.50 2.34
C ALA A 74 7.09 2.94 3.61
N LEU A 75 7.64 1.99 4.38
CA LEU A 75 8.47 2.30 5.56
C LEU A 75 9.69 3.15 5.18
N LEU A 76 10.33 2.84 4.05
CA LEU A 76 11.51 3.56 3.55
C LEU A 76 11.17 4.85 2.77
N ARG A 77 9.88 5.18 2.61
CA ARG A 77 9.39 6.30 1.77
C ARG A 77 9.87 6.20 0.31
N ILE A 78 10.05 4.99 -0.18
CA ILE A 78 10.39 4.68 -1.57
C ILE A 78 9.08 4.52 -2.35
N LEU A 79 9.02 5.08 -3.57
CA LEU A 79 7.87 4.91 -4.45
C LEU A 79 7.77 3.46 -4.94
N CYS A 80 6.55 2.94 -4.99
CA CYS A 80 6.29 1.65 -5.62
C CYS A 80 6.33 1.80 -7.15
N ASP A 81 6.70 0.72 -7.81
CA ASP A 81 6.78 0.60 -9.26
C ASP A 81 5.91 -0.56 -9.75
N LEU A 82 5.84 -0.71 -11.07
CA LEU A 82 5.00 -1.72 -11.72
C LEU A 82 5.33 -3.15 -11.25
N SER A 83 6.58 -3.46 -10.91
CA SER A 83 6.96 -4.81 -10.44
C SER A 83 6.44 -5.14 -9.05
N ASP A 84 6.10 -4.14 -8.24
CA ASP A 84 5.46 -4.37 -6.93
C ASP A 84 4.01 -4.85 -7.08
N LEU A 85 3.40 -4.57 -8.23
CA LEU A 85 2.02 -4.93 -8.52
C LEU A 85 1.86 -6.38 -8.96
N GLU A 86 2.89 -6.99 -9.57
CA GLU A 86 2.84 -8.36 -10.11
C GLU A 86 2.32 -9.38 -9.07
N TYR A 87 2.78 -9.28 -7.82
CA TYR A 87 2.36 -10.17 -6.73
C TYR A 87 1.04 -9.75 -6.07
N LEU A 88 0.63 -8.48 -6.23
CA LEU A 88 -0.59 -7.97 -5.63
C LEU A 88 -1.81 -8.24 -6.49
N ASP A 89 -1.66 -8.04 -7.81
CA ASP A 89 -2.71 -8.08 -8.81
C ASP A 89 -2.09 -8.29 -10.22
N GLU A 90 -1.97 -9.56 -10.60
CA GLU A 90 -1.33 -9.97 -11.86
C GLU A 90 -2.08 -9.43 -13.10
N GLU A 91 -3.41 -9.45 -13.08
CA GLU A 91 -4.24 -9.01 -14.21
C GLU A 91 -4.07 -7.50 -14.44
N PHE A 92 -4.10 -6.71 -13.36
CA PHE A 92 -3.88 -5.28 -13.45
C PHE A 92 -2.43 -4.96 -13.86
N HIS A 93 -1.45 -5.74 -13.38
CA HIS A 93 -0.06 -5.63 -13.81
C HIS A 93 0.09 -5.86 -15.32
N GLN A 94 -0.48 -6.93 -15.85
CA GLN A 94 -0.45 -7.24 -17.28
C GLN A 94 -1.07 -6.12 -18.12
N SER A 95 -2.19 -5.55 -17.66
CA SER A 95 -2.87 -4.45 -18.34
C SER A 95 -2.00 -3.19 -18.44
N LEU A 96 -1.34 -2.80 -17.34
CA LEU A 96 -0.44 -1.64 -17.33
C LEU A 96 0.87 -1.92 -18.07
N GLN A 97 1.38 -3.14 -18.02
CA GLN A 97 2.57 -3.56 -18.77
C GLN A 97 2.29 -3.53 -20.29
N TRP A 98 1.11 -3.99 -20.72
CA TRP A 98 0.69 -3.87 -22.11
C TRP A 98 0.63 -2.41 -22.56
N MET A 99 0.00 -1.52 -21.78
CA MET A 99 -0.05 -0.08 -22.07
C MET A 99 1.35 0.54 -22.17
N LYS A 100 2.28 0.08 -21.32
CA LYS A 100 3.66 0.57 -21.31
C LYS A 100 4.39 0.20 -22.60
N ASP A 101 4.18 -1.02 -23.09
CA ASP A 101 4.94 -1.59 -24.21
C ASP A 101 4.29 -1.34 -25.59
N ASN A 102 3.02 -0.93 -25.64
CA ASN A 102 2.28 -0.70 -26.87
C ASN A 102 1.93 0.77 -27.07
N ASP A 103 1.79 1.20 -28.32
CA ASP A 103 1.25 2.51 -28.66
C ASP A 103 -0.27 2.51 -28.36
N ILE A 104 -0.72 3.46 -27.55
CA ILE A 104 -2.13 3.57 -27.14
C ILE A 104 -2.90 4.64 -27.93
N HIS A 105 -2.25 5.33 -28.88
CA HIS A 105 -2.89 6.39 -29.67
C HIS A 105 -4.14 5.85 -30.40
N ASP A 106 -5.29 6.49 -30.16
CA ASP A 106 -6.61 6.10 -30.68
C ASP A 106 -7.09 4.68 -30.33
N ILE A 107 -6.38 3.95 -29.46
CA ILE A 107 -6.79 2.63 -28.97
C ILE A 107 -7.55 2.75 -27.65
N LEU A 108 -7.08 3.64 -26.76
CA LEU A 108 -7.62 3.81 -25.42
C LEU A 108 -8.06 5.27 -25.22
N ASP A 109 -9.35 5.46 -24.95
CA ASP A 109 -9.88 6.76 -24.53
C ASP A 109 -9.89 6.82 -22.99
N LEU A 110 -8.77 7.29 -22.45
CA LEU A 110 -8.53 7.36 -21.01
C LEU A 110 -8.20 8.79 -20.59
N THR A 111 -8.63 9.16 -19.39
CA THR A 111 -8.21 10.37 -18.70
C THR A 111 -7.47 9.98 -17.42
N PHE A 112 -6.92 10.95 -16.68
CA PHE A 112 -6.25 10.68 -15.40
C PHE A 112 -7.28 10.46 -14.26
N THR A 113 -8.22 9.54 -14.48
CA THR A 113 -9.23 9.11 -13.51
C THR A 113 -9.23 7.59 -13.36
N VAL A 114 -9.86 7.11 -12.30
CA VAL A 114 -10.07 5.70 -12.04
C VAL A 114 -11.44 5.48 -11.43
N ASN A 115 -12.11 4.41 -11.86
CA ASN A 115 -13.37 3.98 -11.28
C ASN A 115 -13.10 3.13 -10.04
N GLU A 116 -13.57 3.58 -8.89
CA GLU A 116 -13.46 2.87 -7.62
C GLU A 116 -14.84 2.54 -7.07
N GLU A 117 -15.09 1.25 -6.82
CA GLU A 117 -16.27 0.83 -6.08
C GLU A 117 -16.09 1.10 -4.57
N VAL A 118 -16.97 1.92 -4.02
CA VAL A 118 -16.98 2.32 -2.61
C VAL A 118 -18.39 2.10 -2.09
N PHE A 119 -18.55 1.19 -1.12
CA PHE A 119 -19.85 0.79 -0.56
C PHE A 119 -20.90 0.36 -1.62
N GLY A 120 -20.46 -0.35 -2.65
CA GLY A 120 -21.33 -0.80 -3.75
C GLY A 120 -21.69 0.28 -4.77
N GLN A 121 -21.14 1.48 -4.65
CA GLN A 121 -21.29 2.56 -5.63
C GLN A 121 -19.98 2.75 -6.39
N ILE A 122 -20.07 2.84 -7.72
CA ILE A 122 -18.93 3.19 -8.56
C ILE A 122 -18.77 4.71 -8.52
N THR A 123 -17.63 5.15 -8.00
CA THR A 123 -17.22 6.56 -7.96
C THR A 123 -16.00 6.76 -8.83
N GLU A 124 -16.01 7.82 -9.63
CA GLU A 124 -14.84 8.25 -10.38
C GLU A 124 -13.93 9.09 -9.48
N ARG A 125 -12.64 8.78 -9.45
CA ARG A 125 -11.63 9.49 -8.68
C ARG A 125 -10.51 9.96 -9.59
N GLU A 126 -10.10 11.22 -9.42
CA GLU A 126 -8.94 11.75 -10.14
C GLU A 126 -7.61 11.21 -9.57
N LEU A 127 -6.72 10.78 -10.45
CA LEU A 127 -5.35 10.35 -10.14
C LEU A 127 -4.39 11.53 -9.93
N LYS A 128 -4.77 12.71 -10.41
CA LYS A 128 -4.10 13.99 -10.21
C LYS A 128 -5.11 15.15 -10.28
N PRO A 129 -4.80 16.33 -9.70
CA PRO A 129 -5.72 17.46 -9.75
C PRO A 129 -6.12 17.83 -11.18
N GLY A 130 -7.43 17.86 -11.46
CA GLY A 130 -7.98 18.14 -12.79
C GLY A 130 -7.78 17.00 -13.79
N GLY A 131 -7.48 15.80 -13.31
CA GLY A 131 -7.17 14.63 -14.11
C GLY A 131 -8.29 14.21 -15.07
N ALA A 132 -9.55 14.49 -14.74
CA ALA A 132 -10.70 14.20 -15.61
C ALA A 132 -10.64 14.94 -16.96
N ASN A 133 -9.95 16.08 -17.02
CA ASN A 133 -9.82 16.87 -18.25
C ASN A 133 -8.49 16.63 -18.98
N ILE A 134 -7.68 15.68 -18.52
CA ILE A 134 -6.34 15.43 -19.06
C ILE A 134 -6.36 14.06 -19.73
N PRO A 135 -6.35 13.99 -21.08
CA PRO A 135 -6.30 12.72 -21.78
C PRO A 135 -4.94 12.05 -21.61
N VAL A 136 -4.97 10.72 -21.53
CA VAL A 136 -3.78 9.88 -21.55
C VAL A 136 -3.30 9.76 -23.00
N THR A 137 -2.02 10.01 -23.21
CA THR A 137 -1.34 10.03 -24.51
C THR A 137 0.00 9.32 -24.38
N GLU A 138 0.63 8.96 -25.50
CA GLU A 138 1.99 8.38 -25.49
C GLU A 138 3.01 9.20 -24.69
N LYS A 139 2.87 10.54 -24.68
CA LYS A 139 3.79 11.44 -23.97
C LYS A 139 3.63 11.39 -22.45
N ASN A 140 2.43 11.06 -21.95
CA ASN A 140 2.12 11.09 -20.52
C ASN A 140 1.68 9.73 -19.94
N LYS A 141 1.61 8.66 -20.75
CA LYS A 141 1.19 7.32 -20.31
C LYS A 141 2.05 6.75 -19.18
N LYS A 142 3.35 7.09 -19.15
CA LYS A 142 4.24 6.69 -18.06
C LYS A 142 3.78 7.28 -16.71
N GLU A 143 3.41 8.55 -16.70
CA GLU A 143 2.87 9.22 -15.49
C GLU A 143 1.54 8.57 -15.08
N TYR A 144 0.68 8.25 -16.05
CA TYR A 144 -0.58 7.57 -15.79
C TYR A 144 -0.36 6.20 -15.14
N ILE A 145 0.56 5.38 -15.69
CA ILE A 145 0.92 4.07 -15.13
C ILE A 145 1.46 4.21 -13.71
N GLU A 146 2.38 5.14 -13.45
CA GLU A 146 2.93 5.39 -12.10
C GLU A 146 1.83 5.74 -11.10
N ARG A 147 0.86 6.57 -11.51
CA ARG A 147 -0.29 6.94 -10.66
C ARG A 147 -1.26 5.78 -10.45
N MET A 148 -1.49 4.96 -11.47
CA MET A 148 -2.35 3.76 -11.37
C MET A 148 -1.74 2.72 -10.44
N VAL A 149 -0.44 2.47 -10.55
CA VAL A 149 0.29 1.60 -9.62
C VAL A 149 0.16 2.12 -8.19
N LYS A 150 0.43 3.41 -7.98
CA LYS A 150 0.31 4.03 -6.65
C LYS A 150 -1.11 3.91 -6.10
N TRP A 151 -2.12 4.26 -6.87
CA TRP A 151 -3.51 4.13 -6.45
C TRP A 151 -3.86 2.69 -6.10
N ARG A 152 -3.47 1.71 -6.93
CA ARG A 152 -3.82 0.30 -6.70
C ARG A 152 -3.20 -0.26 -5.42
N ILE A 153 -1.95 0.10 -5.13
CA ILE A 153 -1.22 -0.33 -3.93
C ILE A 153 -1.76 0.36 -2.68
N GLU A 154 -2.08 1.65 -2.76
CA GLU A 154 -2.41 2.44 -1.59
C GLU A 154 -3.93 2.45 -1.26
N ARG A 155 -4.79 2.04 -2.20
CA ARG A 155 -6.25 2.07 -2.04
C ARG A 155 -6.67 1.30 -0.78
N GLY A 156 -7.41 1.97 0.09
CA GLY A 156 -7.93 1.40 1.34
C GLY A 156 -6.94 1.36 2.51
N VAL A 157 -5.66 1.70 2.29
CA VAL A 157 -4.60 1.62 3.31
C VAL A 157 -3.79 2.90 3.53
N VAL A 158 -3.99 3.96 2.71
CA VAL A 158 -3.23 5.23 2.80
C VAL A 158 -3.08 5.72 4.24
N GLN A 159 -4.19 5.91 4.95
CA GLN A 159 -4.17 6.55 6.28
C GLN A 159 -3.52 5.65 7.34
N GLN A 160 -3.74 4.34 7.23
CA GLN A 160 -3.18 3.31 8.09
C GLN A 160 -1.66 3.23 7.91
N THR A 161 -1.21 3.13 6.65
CA THR A 161 0.20 3.11 6.28
C THR A 161 0.91 4.39 6.70
N GLU A 162 0.32 5.57 6.45
CA GLU A 162 0.89 6.84 6.93
C GLU A 162 1.02 6.89 8.44
N SER A 163 -0.01 6.45 9.18
CA SER A 163 0.01 6.44 10.64
C SER A 163 1.09 5.51 11.19
N LEU A 164 1.25 4.34 10.56
CA LEU A 164 2.29 3.37 10.87
C LEU A 164 3.69 3.95 10.60
N VAL A 165 3.90 4.53 9.41
CA VAL A 165 5.16 5.19 9.05
C VAL A 165 5.48 6.31 10.03
N ARG A 166 4.51 7.15 10.43
CA ARG A 166 4.70 8.20 11.47
C ARG A 166 5.04 7.66 12.86
N GLY A 167 4.75 6.39 13.13
CA GLY A 167 5.17 5.72 14.36
C GLY A 167 6.56 5.10 14.28
N PHE A 168 6.96 4.71 13.07
CA PHE A 168 8.21 4.03 12.78
C PHE A 168 9.42 4.97 12.82
N TYR A 169 9.27 6.19 12.29
CA TYR A 169 10.25 7.28 12.41
C TYR A 169 10.14 8.00 13.75
#